data_AF-A0A7Y2TR71-F1
#
_entry.id   AF-A0A7Y2TR71-F1
#
_cell.length_a   1.000
_cell.length_b   1.000
_cell.length_c   1.000
_cell.angle_alpha   90.00
_cell.angle_beta   90.00
_cell.angle_gamma   90.00
#
_symmetry.space_group_name_H-M   'P 1'
#
loop_
_entity.id
_entity.type
_entity.pdbx_description
1 polymer ?
#
loop_
_entity_poly.entity_id
_entity_poly.type
_entity_poly.pdbx_seq_one_letter_code
_entity_poly.pdbx_strand_id
1 'polypeptide(L)'
;AIDRPRQQLEDVAGEAILREQPKIDRFSTAILVIAAVAPLMGLLGTVTGMIATFDIITEFGTGDPKLLSSGISIALVTTEVGLAVAIPALIFGNLLSGWAESIKDDMEKAALRVMNLYKGKPLIQQAA
;
A
#
# COMPACT_ATOMS: atom_id res chain seq x y z
N ALA A 1 24.18 -0.65 37.25
CA ALA A 1 22.79 -0.26 36.95
C ALA A 1 22.84 1.04 36.16
N ILE A 2 22.27 1.07 34.97
CA ILE A 2 22.28 2.26 34.10
C ILE A 2 21.17 3.20 34.63
N ASP A 3 21.54 4.19 35.46
CA ASP A 3 20.60 5.16 36.05
C ASP A 3 20.29 6.28 35.04
N ARG A 4 19.52 5.94 34.00
CA ARG A 4 19.11 6.88 32.96
C ARG A 4 17.76 7.49 33.33
N PRO A 5 17.56 8.82 33.18
CA PRO A 5 16.26 9.45 33.32
C PRO A 5 15.23 8.80 32.38
N ARG A 6 13.96 8.75 32.79
CA ARG A 6 12.87 8.05 32.07
C ARG A 6 12.81 8.45 30.60
N GLN A 7 12.98 9.75 30.37
CA GLN A 7 12.98 10.37 29.05
C GLN A 7 14.04 9.78 28.13
N GLN A 8 15.28 9.57 28.62
CA GLN A 8 16.33 8.93 27.83
C GLN A 8 16.03 7.46 27.49
N LEU A 9 15.29 6.74 28.33
CA LEU A 9 14.87 5.36 28.02
C LEU A 9 13.73 5.35 26.99
N GLU A 10 12.78 6.29 27.11
CA GLU A 10 11.69 6.49 26.14
C GLU A 10 12.25 6.89 24.76
N ASP A 11 13.24 7.79 24.73
CA ASP A 11 13.90 8.23 23.49
C ASP A 11 14.62 7.07 22.79
N VAL A 12 15.40 6.26 23.53
CA VAL A 12 16.12 5.11 22.98
C VAL A 12 15.16 4.02 22.50
N ALA A 13 14.09 3.76 23.25
CA ALA A 13 13.07 2.80 22.84
C ALA A 13 12.31 3.28 21.58
N GLY A 14 11.95 4.56 21.53
CA GLY A 14 11.32 5.18 20.37
C GLY A 14 12.22 5.13 19.13
N GLU A 15 13.51 5.44 19.27
CA GLU A 15 14.48 5.34 18.18
C GLU A 15 14.60 3.90 17.64
N ALA A 16 14.63 2.91 18.54
CA ALA A 16 14.66 1.50 18.14
C ALA A 16 13.40 1.07 17.38
N ILE A 17 12.21 1.52 17.83
CA ILE A 17 10.95 1.24 17.14
C ILE A 17 10.92 1.90 15.76
N LEU A 18 11.25 3.20 15.67
CA LEU A 18 11.29 3.94 14.41
C LEU A 18 12.23 3.32 13.38
N ARG A 19 13.33 2.70 13.83
CA ARG A 19 14.26 2.00 12.94
C ARG A 19 13.68 0.72 12.32
N GLU A 20 12.76 0.05 13.01
CA GLU A 20 12.15 -1.20 12.56
C GLU A 20 10.84 -0.97 11.76
N GLN A 21 10.09 0.11 12.02
CA GLN A 21 8.84 0.42 11.32
C GLN A 21 8.94 0.32 9.78
N PRO A 22 9.96 0.89 9.09
CA PRO A 22 10.03 0.82 7.63
C PRO A 22 10.16 -0.61 7.09
N LYS A 23 10.77 -1.52 7.85
CA LYS A 23 10.92 -2.93 7.44
C LYS A 23 9.60 -3.68 7.52
N ILE A 24 8.74 -3.31 8.46
CA ILE A 24 7.40 -3.86 8.64
C ILE A 24 6.49 -3.34 7.52
N ASP A 25 6.55 -2.05 7.21
CA ASP A 25 5.68 -1.39 6.22
C ASP A 25 6.11 -1.63 4.75
N ARG A 26 7.32 -2.15 4.49
CA ARG A 26 7.89 -2.23 3.13
C ARG A 26 6.99 -2.98 2.14
N PHE A 27 6.39 -4.09 2.57
CA PHE A 27 5.63 -4.96 1.67
C PHE A 27 4.23 -4.40 1.41
N SER A 28 3.56 -3.90 2.45
CA SER A 28 2.24 -3.28 2.30
C SER A 28 2.34 -2.02 1.44
N THR A 29 3.37 -1.20 1.64
CA THR A 29 3.64 -0.01 0.83
C THR A 29 3.87 -0.37 -0.64
N ALA A 30 4.71 -1.38 -0.92
CA ALA A 30 4.96 -1.82 -2.30
C ALA A 30 3.68 -2.30 -3.00
N ILE A 31 2.85 -3.09 -2.30
CA ILE A 31 1.58 -3.60 -2.84
C ILE A 31 0.61 -2.45 -3.11
N LEU A 32 0.49 -1.49 -2.20
CA LEU A 32 -0.39 -0.33 -2.37
C LEU A 32 0.04 0.56 -3.55
N VAL A 33 1.35 0.70 -3.79
CA VAL A 33 1.87 1.38 -4.98
C VAL A 33 1.46 0.65 -6.26
N ILE A 34 1.63 -0.68 -6.30
CA ILE A 34 1.19 -1.49 -7.45
C ILE A 34 -0.31 -1.32 -7.69
N ALA A 35 -1.09 -1.34 -6.61
CA ALA A 35 -2.53 -1.18 -6.66
C ALA A 35 -2.96 0.20 -7.22
N ALA A 36 -2.19 1.25 -6.93
CA ALA A 36 -2.41 2.59 -7.47
C ALA A 36 -1.97 2.75 -8.93
N VAL A 37 -0.89 2.05 -9.34
CA VAL A 37 -0.33 2.16 -10.70
C VAL A 37 -1.06 1.27 -11.71
N ALA A 38 -1.59 0.12 -11.29
CA ALA A 38 -2.26 -0.83 -12.20
C ALA A 38 -3.44 -0.23 -12.99
N PRO A 39 -4.34 0.59 -12.42
CA PRO A 39 -5.41 1.26 -13.18
C PRO A 39 -4.86 2.28 -14.18
N LEU A 40 -3.80 3.00 -13.81
CA LEU A 40 -3.15 3.98 -14.69
C LEU A 40 -2.52 3.29 -15.91
N MET A 41 -1.94 2.09 -15.72
CA MET A 41 -1.45 1.25 -16.81
C MET A 41 -2.58 0.76 -17.72
N GLY A 42 -3.74 0.38 -17.16
CA GLY A 42 -4.91 0.00 -17.94
C GLY A 42 -5.46 1.15 -18.80
N LEU A 43 -5.49 2.35 -18.22
CA LEU A 43 -5.85 3.59 -18.92
C LEU A 43 -4.84 3.96 -20.01
N LEU A 44 -3.53 3.78 -19.77
CA LEU A 44 -2.53 3.94 -20.83
C LEU A 44 -2.83 3.00 -22.01
N GLY A 45 -3.20 1.75 -21.72
CA GLY A 45 -3.60 0.77 -22.74
C GLY A 45 -4.82 1.21 -23.56
N THR A 46 -5.78 1.90 -22.95
CA THR A 46 -6.95 2.39 -23.70
C THR A 46 -6.56 3.46 -24.69
N VAL A 47 -5.68 4.38 -24.27
CA VAL A 47 -5.15 5.44 -25.12
C VAL A 47 -4.40 4.81 -26.30
N THR A 48 -3.54 3.82 -26.04
CA THR A 48 -2.82 3.11 -27.11
C THR A 48 -3.77 2.37 -28.05
N GLY A 49 -4.80 1.68 -27.54
CA GLY A 49 -5.78 0.97 -28.35
C GLY A 49 -6.64 1.90 -29.21
N MET A 50 -7.00 3.06 -28.68
CA MET A 50 -7.73 4.09 -29.42
C MET A 50 -6.87 4.74 -30.50
N ILE A 51 -5.57 4.97 -30.25
CA ILE A 51 -4.63 5.44 -31.29
C ILE A 51 -4.58 4.44 -32.45
N ALA A 52 -4.38 3.15 -32.15
CA ALA A 52 -4.38 2.11 -33.19
C ALA A 52 -5.72 2.03 -33.96
N THR A 53 -6.84 2.29 -33.28
CA THR A 53 -8.15 2.36 -33.93
C THR A 53 -8.24 3.53 -34.91
N PHE A 54 -7.70 4.70 -34.55
CA PHE A 54 -7.65 5.86 -35.45
C PHE A 54 -6.74 5.65 -36.66
N ASP A 55 -5.64 4.92 -36.50
CA ASP A 55 -4.75 4.57 -37.63
C ASP A 55 -5.49 3.70 -38.65
N ILE A 56 -6.25 2.70 -38.20
CA ILE A 56 -7.09 1.86 -39.07
C ILE A 56 -8.13 2.71 -39.82
N ILE A 57 -8.78 3.65 -39.13
CA ILE A 57 -9.75 4.56 -39.75
C ILE A 57 -9.08 5.42 -40.82
N THR A 58 -7.84 5.85 -40.61
CA THR A 58 -7.11 6.71 -41.54
C THR A 58 -6.68 5.93 -42.79
N GLU A 59 -6.28 4.66 -42.64
CA GLU A 59 -5.81 3.82 -43.74
C GLU A 59 -6.95 3.20 -44.56
N PHE A 60 -7.98 2.68 -43.88
CA PHE A 60 -9.07 1.91 -44.50
C PHE A 60 -10.42 2.66 -44.56
N GLY A 61 -10.49 3.87 -44.00
CA GLY A 61 -11.74 4.59 -43.83
C GLY A 61 -12.64 3.94 -42.76
N THR A 62 -13.90 4.39 -42.67
CA THR A 62 -14.89 3.86 -41.73
C THR A 62 -15.70 2.69 -42.29
N GLY A 63 -15.21 2.05 -43.36
CA GLY A 63 -15.98 1.11 -44.18
C GLY A 63 -16.22 -0.27 -43.56
N ASP A 64 -15.39 -0.72 -42.61
CA ASP A 64 -15.56 -2.00 -41.91
C ASP A 64 -15.84 -1.79 -40.41
N PRO A 65 -17.11 -1.87 -39.98
CA PRO A 65 -17.49 -1.73 -38.58
C PRO A 65 -16.83 -2.77 -37.65
N LYS A 66 -16.46 -3.94 -38.19
CA LYS A 66 -15.88 -5.03 -37.41
C LYS A 66 -14.47 -4.68 -36.95
N LEU A 67 -13.65 -4.12 -37.83
CA LEU A 67 -12.30 -3.65 -37.50
C LEU A 67 -12.34 -2.54 -36.45
N LEU A 68 -13.27 -1.59 -36.61
CA LEU A 68 -13.49 -0.49 -35.68
C LEU A 68 -13.90 -0.99 -34.28
N SER A 69 -14.86 -1.91 -34.23
CA SER A 69 -15.35 -2.50 -32.97
C SER A 69 -14.27 -3.31 -32.25
N SER A 70 -13.37 -3.96 -32.98
CA SER A 70 -12.25 -4.73 -32.42
C SER A 70 -11.26 -3.83 -31.69
N GLY A 71 -10.87 -2.70 -32.27
CA GLY A 71 -9.92 -1.76 -31.65
C GLY A 71 -10.45 -1.15 -30.35
N ILE A 72 -11.73 -0.77 -30.33
CA ILE A 72 -12.42 -0.28 -29.13
C ILE A 72 -12.51 -1.38 -28.07
N SER A 73 -12.84 -2.62 -28.45
CA SER A 73 -12.91 -3.74 -27.52
C SER A 73 -11.56 -3.99 -26.84
N ILE A 74 -10.45 -3.95 -27.59
CA ILE A 74 -9.11 -4.11 -27.03
C ILE A 74 -8.81 -2.99 -26.01
N ALA A 75 -9.14 -1.73 -26.34
CA ALA A 75 -8.98 -0.61 -25.42
C ALA A 75 -9.77 -0.80 -24.12
N LEU A 76 -10.98 -1.36 -24.17
CA LEU A 76 -11.77 -1.61 -22.96
C LEU A 76 -11.19 -2.74 -22.11
N VAL A 77 -10.72 -3.82 -22.74
CA VAL A 77 -10.13 -4.97 -22.04
C VAL A 77 -8.86 -4.57 -21.28
N THR A 78 -8.04 -3.66 -21.79
CA THR A 78 -6.85 -3.21 -21.04
C THR A 78 -7.21 -2.50 -19.73
N THR A 79 -8.32 -1.74 -19.70
CA THR A 79 -8.83 -1.15 -18.45
C THR A 79 -9.31 -2.22 -17.48
N GLU A 80 -10.08 -3.18 -18.00
CA GLU A 80 -10.60 -4.29 -17.19
C GLU A 80 -9.46 -5.05 -16.51
N VAL A 81 -8.39 -5.38 -17.25
CA VAL A 81 -7.21 -6.07 -16.71
C VAL A 81 -6.50 -5.21 -15.66
N GLY A 82 -6.33 -3.90 -15.89
CA GLY A 82 -5.75 -2.98 -14.91
C GLY A 82 -6.53 -2.96 -13.59
N LEU A 83 -7.86 -2.96 -13.67
CA LEU A 83 -8.74 -3.02 -12.50
C LEU A 83 -8.72 -4.42 -11.84
N ALA A 84 -8.69 -5.48 -12.63
CA ALA A 84 -8.62 -6.86 -12.13
C ALA A 84 -7.36 -7.12 -11.30
N VAL A 85 -6.26 -6.42 -11.58
CA VAL A 85 -5.04 -6.45 -10.76
C VAL A 85 -5.12 -5.47 -9.58
N ALA A 86 -5.64 -4.26 -9.79
CA ALA A 86 -5.70 -3.21 -8.77
C ALA A 86 -6.59 -3.58 -7.58
N ILE A 87 -7.76 -4.16 -7.84
CA ILE A 87 -8.76 -4.46 -6.79
C ILE A 87 -8.19 -5.48 -5.77
N PRO A 88 -7.67 -6.65 -6.16
CA PRO A 88 -7.04 -7.57 -5.22
C PRO A 88 -5.85 -6.92 -4.50
N ALA A 89 -5.00 -6.19 -5.23
CA ALA A 89 -3.83 -5.54 -4.65
C ALA A 89 -4.21 -4.52 -3.56
N LEU A 90 -5.28 -3.74 -3.75
CA LEU A 90 -5.80 -2.82 -2.73
C LEU A 90 -6.28 -3.57 -1.48
N ILE A 91 -7.02 -4.67 -1.66
CA ILE A 91 -7.53 -5.48 -0.55
C ILE A 91 -6.36 -6.04 0.27
N PHE A 92 -5.43 -6.73 -0.38
CA PHE A 92 -4.27 -7.32 0.31
C PHE A 92 -3.33 -6.27 0.90
N GLY A 93 -3.09 -5.17 0.19
CA GLY A 93 -2.25 -4.07 0.67
C GLY A 93 -2.80 -3.46 1.95
N ASN A 94 -4.11 -3.19 2.00
CA ASN A 94 -4.75 -2.65 3.20
C ASN A 94 -4.78 -3.64 4.37
N LEU A 95 -5.04 -4.93 4.12
CA LEU A 95 -4.98 -5.96 5.16
C LEU A 95 -3.57 -6.09 5.76
N LEU A 96 -2.55 -6.12 4.92
CA LEU A 96 -1.15 -6.15 5.36
C LEU A 96 -0.76 -4.89 6.13
N SER A 97 -1.20 -3.71 5.70
CA SER A 97 -1.01 -2.46 6.45
C SER A 97 -1.67 -2.52 7.83
N GLY A 98 -2.89 -3.05 7.94
CA GLY A 98 -3.56 -3.22 9.23
C GLY A 98 -2.82 -4.17 10.18
N TRP A 99 -2.25 -5.25 9.64
CA TRP A 99 -1.41 -6.17 10.42
C TRP A 99 -0.09 -5.53 10.83
N ALA A 100 0.56 -4.78 9.93
CA ALA A 100 1.77 -4.01 10.23
C ALA A 100 1.53 -3.01 11.37
N GLU A 101 0.39 -2.30 11.34
CA GLU A 101 0.00 -1.37 12.40
C GLU A 101 -0.19 -2.09 13.74
N SER A 102 -0.87 -3.23 13.74
CA SER A 102 -1.07 -4.03 14.96
C SER A 102 0.27 -4.50 15.57
N ILE A 103 1.25 -4.86 14.73
CA ILE A 103 2.59 -5.25 15.19
C ILE A 103 3.33 -4.05 15.78
N LYS A 104 3.25 -2.86 15.15
CA LYS A 104 3.86 -1.62 15.66
C LYS A 104 3.28 -1.22 17.02
N ASP A 105 1.95 -1.30 17.17
CA ASP A 105 1.26 -1.08 18.44
C ASP A 105 1.75 -2.03 19.55
N ASP A 106 1.92 -3.31 19.23
CA ASP A 106 2.39 -4.30 20.19
C ASP A 106 3.85 -4.06 20.60
N MET A 107 4.70 -3.60 19.67
CA MET A 107 6.07 -3.18 19.96
C MET A 107 6.12 -1.99 20.93
N GLU A 108 5.27 -0.98 20.72
CA GLU A 108 5.17 0.18 21.61
C GLU A 108 4.69 -0.23 23.01
N LYS A 109 3.62 -1.04 23.10
CA LYS A 109 3.12 -1.55 24.38
C LYS A 109 4.18 -2.38 25.11
N ALA A 110 4.93 -3.22 24.40
CA ALA A 110 6.02 -4.01 24.98
C ALA A 110 7.14 -3.13 25.53
N ALA A 111 7.56 -2.10 24.78
CA ALA A 111 8.57 -1.14 25.23
C ALA A 111 8.13 -0.40 26.50
N LEU A 112 6.89 0.10 26.51
CA LEU A 112 6.29 0.76 27.68
C LEU A 112 6.24 -0.17 28.90
N ARG A 113 5.87 -1.44 28.70
CA ARG A 113 5.81 -2.44 29.78
C ARG A 113 7.19 -2.67 30.40
N VAL A 114 8.24 -2.83 29.58
CA VAL A 114 9.61 -3.00 30.05
C VAL A 114 10.09 -1.78 30.84
N MET A 115 9.82 -0.56 30.36
CA MET A 115 10.17 0.68 31.07
C MET A 115 9.45 0.84 32.40
N ASN A 116 8.16 0.48 32.47
CA ASN A 116 7.38 0.56 33.69
C ASN A 116 7.86 -0.46 34.74
N LEU A 117 8.25 -1.67 34.32
CA LEU A 117 8.86 -2.66 35.21
C LEU A 117 10.23 -2.19 35.74
N TYR A 118 11.05 -1.57 34.89
CA TYR A 118 12.37 -1.05 35.29
C TYR A 118 12.28 0.07 36.34
N LYS A 119 11.26 0.95 36.25
CA LYS A 119 11.05 2.03 37.23
C LYS A 119 10.18 1.66 38.43
N GLY A 120 9.78 0.40 38.59
CA GLY A 120 9.11 -0.09 39.80
C GLY A 120 7.77 0.57 40.12
N LYS A 121 6.98 1.02 39.12
CA LYS A 121 5.61 1.49 39.36
C LYS A 121 4.60 0.37 39.09
N PRO A 122 3.83 -0.11 40.09
CA PRO A 122 2.73 -1.02 39.85
C PRO A 122 1.60 -0.32 39.06
N LEU A 123 1.01 -1.03 38.10
CA LEU A 123 0.03 -0.58 37.11
C LEU A 123 -1.36 -0.18 37.67
N ILE A 124 -1.49 0.18 38.95
CA ILE A 124 -2.81 0.33 39.61
C ILE A 124 -3.30 1.78 39.69
N GLN A 125 -2.52 2.80 39.30
CA GLN A 125 -2.88 4.20 39.57
C GLN A 125 -3.38 5.05 38.39
N GLN A 126 -3.75 4.45 37.25
CA GLN A 126 -4.40 5.16 36.15
C GLN A 126 -5.85 4.71 35.87
N ALA A 127 -6.44 3.91 36.78
CA ALA A 127 -7.83 3.48 36.70
C ALA A 127 -8.68 4.03 37.87
N ALA A 128 -8.37 5.23 38.36
CA ALA A 128 -9.18 5.97 39.33
C ALA A 128 -9.36 7.41 38.88
#